data_AF-A0A2G9U1S7-F1
#
_entry.id   AF-A0A2G9U1S7-F1
#
_cell.length_a   1.000
_cell.length_b   1.000
_cell.length_c   1.000
_cell.angle_alpha   90.00
_cell.angle_beta   90.00
_cell.angle_gamma   90.00
#
_symmetry.space_group_name_H-M   'P 1'
#
loop_
_entity.id
_entity.type
_entity.pdbx_description
1 polymer ?
#
loop_
_entity_poly.entity_id
_entity_poly.type
_entity_poly.pdbx_seq_one_letter_code
_entity_poly.pdbx_strand_id
1 'polypeptide(L)'
;MEPEDAADNEQPPQPAAQEPPRQIQQLQPGEPRINRDHEEIPLMHRKIQRILGLVSHHRSRVQVINNSLNNTPPRKVDQQYNYNKLTAAESINYTPYEYGSVMHYDAQWLANGTGLSLIPKSPRYLQTLGSQLISFLDISLLNFHYKCNGVCAAKGATCVNGGKRNPKNCATCICPTGYGGALCNLRDMLSGIPEEDTHQ
;
A
#
# COMPACT_ATOMS: atom_id res chain seq x y z
N MET A 1 -0.28 72.47 -2.65
CA MET A 1 0.49 72.29 -3.90
C MET A 1 1.00 70.86 -3.82
N GLU A 2 0.11 69.92 -4.12
CA GLU A 2 0.38 68.49 -4.20
C GLU A 2 0.61 68.16 -5.68
N PRO A 3 1.50 67.23 -6.03
CA PRO A 3 1.63 66.78 -7.41
C PRO A 3 0.61 65.68 -7.73
N GLU A 4 0.02 65.83 -8.90
CA GLU A 4 -1.04 65.02 -9.50
C GLU A 4 -0.56 63.60 -9.88
N ASP A 5 -1.49 62.67 -9.83
CA ASP A 5 -1.38 61.23 -10.04
C ASP A 5 -0.79 60.85 -11.43
N ALA A 6 0.19 59.94 -11.43
CA ALA A 6 0.70 59.30 -12.63
C ALA A 6 -0.22 58.14 -13.04
N ALA A 7 -0.79 58.23 -14.23
CA ALA A 7 -1.64 57.20 -14.83
C ALA A 7 -0.85 55.91 -15.12
N ASP A 8 -1.37 54.78 -14.61
CA ASP A 8 -0.93 53.43 -14.96
C ASP A 8 -1.23 53.12 -16.43
N ASN A 9 -0.18 52.88 -17.22
CA ASN A 9 -0.26 52.45 -18.61
C ASN A 9 -0.19 50.91 -18.64
N GLU A 10 -1.33 50.24 -18.44
CA GLU A 10 -1.43 48.78 -18.59
C GLU A 10 -1.31 48.39 -20.07
N GLN A 11 -0.23 47.70 -20.39
CA GLN A 11 0.01 47.12 -21.70
C GLN A 11 -0.81 45.82 -21.86
N PRO A 12 -1.52 45.60 -22.98
CA PRO A 12 -2.37 44.41 -23.14
C PRO A 12 -1.52 43.12 -23.21
N PRO A 13 -2.08 41.97 -22.75
CA PRO A 13 -1.34 40.72 -22.68
C PRO A 13 -1.01 40.20 -24.09
N GLN A 14 0.24 39.80 -24.28
CA GLN A 14 0.69 39.18 -25.52
C GLN A 14 0.07 37.77 -25.68
N PRO A 15 -0.30 37.34 -26.90
CA PRO A 15 -0.86 36.03 -27.13
C PRO A 15 0.18 34.93 -26.88
N ALA A 16 -0.25 33.86 -26.22
CA ALA A 16 0.57 32.70 -25.89
C ALA A 16 1.18 32.05 -27.14
N ALA A 17 2.49 31.86 -27.14
CA ALA A 17 3.20 31.10 -28.16
C ALA A 17 2.73 29.62 -28.12
N GLN A 18 2.36 29.08 -29.28
CA GLN A 18 2.00 27.68 -29.44
C GLN A 18 3.24 26.79 -29.30
N GLU A 19 3.21 25.82 -28.37
CA GLU A 19 4.24 24.80 -28.28
C GLU A 19 4.27 23.92 -29.54
N PRO A 20 5.46 23.54 -30.07
CA PRO A 20 5.54 22.64 -31.20
C PRO A 20 5.09 21.23 -30.82
N PRO A 21 4.50 20.45 -31.76
CA PRO A 21 4.02 19.11 -31.48
C PRO A 21 5.17 18.18 -31.09
N ARG A 22 4.99 17.44 -29.98
CA ARG A 22 5.93 16.42 -29.54
C ARG A 22 6.10 15.37 -30.64
N GLN A 23 7.32 15.17 -31.11
CA GLN A 23 7.63 14.04 -31.96
C GLN A 23 7.43 12.74 -31.17
N ILE A 24 6.53 11.88 -31.67
CA ILE A 24 6.34 10.53 -31.17
C ILE A 24 7.57 9.72 -31.59
N GLN A 25 8.48 9.47 -30.66
CA GLN A 25 9.60 8.58 -30.90
C GLN A 25 9.06 7.17 -31.08
N GLN A 26 9.16 6.63 -32.30
CA GLN A 26 8.72 5.28 -32.62
C GLN A 26 9.52 4.28 -31.80
N LEU A 27 8.84 3.53 -30.93
CA LEU A 27 9.41 2.48 -30.08
C LEU A 27 9.75 1.25 -30.96
N GLN A 28 10.98 0.76 -30.84
CA GLN A 28 11.40 -0.48 -31.51
C GLN A 28 10.69 -1.71 -30.91
N PRO A 29 10.27 -2.70 -31.72
CA PRO A 29 9.54 -3.86 -31.23
C PRO A 29 10.50 -4.90 -30.63
N GLY A 30 10.33 -5.25 -29.35
CA GLY A 30 11.09 -6.37 -28.77
C GLY A 30 11.08 -6.54 -27.25
N GLU A 31 10.66 -5.55 -26.45
CA GLU A 31 10.60 -5.76 -24.99
C GLU A 31 9.26 -6.39 -24.57
N PRO A 32 9.26 -7.45 -23.76
CA PRO A 32 8.04 -7.96 -23.16
C PRO A 32 7.43 -6.84 -22.31
N ARG A 33 6.27 -6.32 -22.74
CA ARG A 33 5.44 -5.46 -21.90
C ARG A 33 4.93 -6.30 -20.75
N ILE A 34 5.64 -6.28 -19.61
CA ILE A 34 5.01 -6.55 -18.33
C ILE A 34 3.94 -5.47 -18.19
N ASN A 35 2.67 -5.86 -18.24
CA ASN A 35 1.54 -4.94 -18.12
C ASN A 35 1.75 -4.05 -16.89
N ARG A 36 1.78 -2.72 -17.09
CA ARG A 36 1.93 -1.72 -16.02
C ARG A 36 0.81 -1.81 -14.96
N ASP A 37 -0.29 -2.46 -15.31
CA ASP A 37 -1.49 -2.64 -14.48
C ASP A 37 -1.19 -3.36 -13.14
N HIS A 38 -0.20 -4.27 -13.11
CA HIS A 38 0.14 -5.02 -11.89
C HIS A 38 0.76 -4.16 -10.78
N GLU A 39 1.44 -3.05 -11.12
CA GLU A 39 1.98 -2.10 -10.12
C GLU A 39 0.98 -0.99 -9.74
N GLU A 40 0.00 -0.71 -10.62
CA GLU A 40 -0.97 0.37 -10.39
C GLU A 40 -2.04 0.01 -9.35
N ILE A 41 -2.58 -1.21 -9.39
CA ILE A 41 -3.63 -1.64 -8.46
C ILE A 41 -3.16 -1.59 -7.00
N PRO A 42 -2.00 -2.14 -6.61
CA PRO A 42 -1.51 -2.09 -5.24
C PRO A 42 -1.18 -0.67 -4.78
N LEU A 43 -0.66 0.16 -5.70
CA LEU A 43 -0.39 1.57 -5.42
C LEU A 43 -1.69 2.35 -5.15
N MET A 44 -2.74 2.11 -5.93
CA MET A 44 -4.05 2.71 -5.71
C MET A 44 -4.65 2.27 -4.37
N HIS A 45 -4.54 0.98 -4.02
CA HIS A 45 -4.97 0.50 -2.71
C HIS A 45 -4.25 1.21 -1.56
N ARG A 46 -2.92 1.36 -1.64
CA ARG A 46 -2.16 2.13 -0.64
C ARG A 46 -2.65 3.57 -0.52
N LYS A 47 -2.89 4.24 -1.65
CA LYS A 47 -3.39 5.63 -1.67
C LYS A 47 -4.77 5.73 -1.02
N ILE A 48 -5.70 4.85 -1.39
CA ILE A 48 -7.06 4.79 -0.81
C ILE A 48 -6.98 4.56 0.70
N GLN A 49 -6.18 3.58 1.14
CA GLN A 49 -6.05 3.28 2.57
C GLN A 49 -5.49 4.47 3.36
N ARG A 50 -4.53 5.22 2.81
CA ARG A 50 -4.04 6.46 3.44
C ARG A 50 -5.12 7.53 3.55
N ILE A 51 -5.96 7.69 2.52
CA ILE A 51 -7.12 8.61 2.57
C ILE A 51 -8.10 8.17 3.67
N LEU A 52 -8.23 6.86 3.87
CA LEU A 52 -9.01 6.25 4.95
C LEU A 52 -8.31 6.27 6.33
N GLY A 53 -7.24 7.07 6.49
CA GLY A 53 -6.55 7.26 7.77
C GLY A 53 -5.64 6.10 8.19
N LEU A 54 -5.40 5.12 7.32
CA LEU A 54 -4.48 4.02 7.60
C LEU A 54 -3.03 4.45 7.39
N VAL A 55 -2.17 4.01 8.30
CA VAL A 55 -0.75 4.33 8.29
C VAL A 55 0.07 3.08 8.00
N SER A 56 1.22 3.26 7.34
CA SER A 56 2.12 2.13 7.05
C SER A 56 2.57 1.42 8.32
N HIS A 57 2.60 0.08 8.26
CA HIS A 57 2.88 -0.77 9.41
C HIS A 57 4.17 -0.38 10.14
N HIS A 58 5.25 -0.11 9.39
CA HIS A 58 6.55 0.26 9.95
C HIS A 58 6.53 1.58 10.73
N ARG A 59 5.53 2.47 10.55
CA ARG A 59 5.44 3.71 11.32
C ARG A 59 4.86 3.50 12.71
N SER A 60 3.98 2.53 12.88
CA SER A 60 3.30 2.27 14.17
C SER A 60 4.11 1.38 15.14
N ARG A 61 5.07 0.59 14.65
CA ARG A 61 5.75 -0.45 15.45
C ARG A 61 7.23 -0.59 15.09
N VAL A 62 8.01 -1.15 16.02
CA VAL A 62 9.46 -1.39 15.88
C VAL A 62 9.72 -2.84 15.47
N GLN A 63 9.30 -3.23 14.27
CA GLN A 63 9.53 -4.58 13.69
C GLN A 63 10.50 -4.59 12.51
N VAL A 64 10.95 -3.40 12.11
CA VAL A 64 11.96 -3.14 11.10
C VAL A 64 12.94 -2.10 11.62
N ILE A 65 14.20 -2.24 11.21
CA ILE A 65 15.29 -1.28 11.42
C ILE A 65 15.34 -0.36 10.20
N ASN A 66 15.35 0.95 10.44
CA ASN A 66 15.48 1.95 9.39
C ASN A 66 16.96 2.33 9.21
N ASN A 67 17.50 2.07 8.02
CA ASN A 67 18.86 2.42 7.61
C ASN A 67 18.88 3.53 6.53
N SER A 68 17.76 4.23 6.35
CA SER A 68 17.59 5.27 5.32
C SER A 68 18.57 6.44 5.46
N LEU A 69 19.04 6.78 6.67
CA LEU A 69 19.95 7.92 6.88
C LEU A 69 21.25 7.81 6.06
N ASN A 70 21.75 6.59 5.84
CA ASN A 70 22.99 6.35 5.10
C ASN A 70 22.75 5.97 3.63
N ASN A 71 21.51 5.61 3.28
CA ASN A 71 21.17 5.00 1.99
C ASN A 71 20.17 5.81 1.17
N THR A 72 19.78 7.04 1.56
CA THR A 72 18.82 7.83 0.79
C THR A 72 19.49 8.71 -0.26
N PRO A 73 19.11 8.61 -1.56
CA PRO A 73 19.65 9.50 -2.57
C PRO A 73 19.25 10.96 -2.29
N PRO A 74 20.11 11.96 -2.60
CA PRO A 74 19.86 13.37 -2.27
C PRO A 74 18.50 13.91 -2.72
N ARG A 75 17.99 13.41 -3.86
CA ARG A 75 16.70 13.82 -4.43
C ARG A 75 15.46 13.29 -3.66
N LYS A 76 15.64 12.43 -2.66
CA LYS A 76 14.54 11.83 -1.88
C LYS A 76 14.68 12.07 -0.37
N VAL A 77 15.61 12.94 0.05
CA VAL A 77 15.86 13.25 1.46
C VAL A 77 14.63 13.85 2.14
N ASP A 78 13.87 14.66 1.39
CA ASP A 78 12.59 15.22 1.81
C ASP A 78 11.53 14.15 2.12
N GLN A 79 11.67 12.92 1.64
CA GLN A 79 10.71 11.84 1.87
C GLN A 79 11.03 11.00 3.12
N GLN A 80 12.12 11.30 3.82
CA GLN A 80 12.62 10.51 4.95
C GLN A 80 11.66 10.52 6.16
N TYR A 81 10.82 11.56 6.29
CA TYR A 81 9.77 11.62 7.32
C TYR A 81 8.78 10.44 7.24
N ASN A 82 8.68 9.76 6.09
CA ASN A 82 7.84 8.58 5.94
C ASN A 82 8.29 7.39 6.81
N TYR A 83 9.48 7.47 7.41
CA TYR A 83 9.98 6.51 8.39
C TYR A 83 9.77 6.93 9.84
N ASN A 84 9.32 8.16 10.09
CA ASN A 84 9.07 8.63 11.45
C ASN A 84 8.02 7.75 12.11
N LYS A 85 8.36 7.25 13.30
CA LYS A 85 7.44 6.47 14.10
C LYS A 85 6.33 7.37 14.62
N LEU A 86 5.11 6.86 14.59
CA LEU A 86 3.97 7.48 15.23
C LEU A 86 3.96 7.05 16.70
N THR A 87 3.52 7.95 17.55
CA THR A 87 3.30 7.68 18.97
C THR A 87 2.03 6.85 19.17
N ALA A 88 1.84 6.34 20.39
CA ALA A 88 0.61 5.66 20.78
C ALA A 88 -0.62 6.59 20.81
N ALA A 89 -0.41 7.92 20.89
CA ALA A 89 -1.49 8.90 20.80
C ALA A 89 -1.91 9.17 19.34
N GLU A 90 -0.98 9.01 18.40
CA GLU A 90 -1.20 9.26 16.96
C GLU A 90 -1.65 8.03 16.18
N SER A 91 -1.51 6.83 16.75
CA SER A 91 -1.82 5.58 16.05
C SER A 91 -2.44 4.52 16.95
N ILE A 92 -3.47 3.83 16.43
CA ILE A 92 -4.14 2.72 17.09
C ILE A 92 -3.84 1.43 16.32
N ASN A 93 -3.48 0.38 17.07
CA ASN A 93 -3.05 -0.90 16.53
C ASN A 93 -4.17 -1.95 16.67
N TYR A 94 -5.08 -2.03 15.70
CA TYR A 94 -6.19 -3.00 15.74
C TYR A 94 -5.79 -4.44 15.39
N THR A 95 -4.71 -4.62 14.65
CA THR A 95 -4.21 -5.93 14.20
C THR A 95 -2.77 -6.17 14.65
N PRO A 96 -2.22 -7.39 14.58
CA PRO A 96 -0.78 -7.62 14.73
C PRO A 96 0.04 -6.95 13.62
N TYR A 97 1.37 -6.87 13.81
CA TYR A 97 2.24 -6.43 12.73
C TYR A 97 2.33 -7.50 11.64
N GLU A 98 2.14 -7.10 10.39
CA GLU A 98 2.30 -7.96 9.23
C GLU A 98 3.34 -7.38 8.29
N TYR A 99 4.37 -8.17 7.97
CA TYR A 99 5.43 -7.77 7.05
C TYR A 99 4.94 -7.69 5.60
N GLY A 100 3.96 -8.54 5.24
CA GLY A 100 3.38 -8.65 3.90
C GLY A 100 2.10 -7.86 3.68
N SER A 101 1.79 -6.90 4.55
CA SER A 101 0.68 -5.96 4.33
C SER A 101 0.98 -5.10 3.10
N VAL A 102 -0.06 -4.80 2.31
CA VAL A 102 0.06 -3.90 1.15
C VAL A 102 0.48 -2.49 1.58
N MET A 103 0.26 -2.13 2.85
CA MET A 103 0.65 -0.86 3.46
C MET A 103 2.10 -0.82 3.95
N HIS A 104 2.84 -1.92 3.83
CA HIS A 104 4.26 -1.96 4.16
C HIS A 104 5.11 -1.54 2.95
N TYR A 105 6.16 -0.75 3.21
CA TYR A 105 7.18 -0.45 2.18
C TYR A 105 8.05 -1.66 1.89
N ASP A 106 8.56 -1.74 0.66
CA ASP A 106 9.59 -2.69 0.29
C ASP A 106 10.92 -2.39 1.02
N ALA A 107 11.82 -3.37 1.03
CA ALA A 107 13.08 -3.29 1.75
C ALA A 107 14.07 -2.26 1.17
N GLN A 108 13.86 -1.83 -0.07
CA GLN A 108 14.71 -0.90 -0.83
C GLN A 108 14.07 0.49 -0.96
N TRP A 109 12.92 0.74 -0.33
CA TRP A 109 12.21 2.02 -0.43
C TRP A 109 13.13 3.15 0.02
N LEU A 110 13.35 4.17 -0.81
CA LEU A 110 14.33 5.24 -0.54
C LEU A 110 15.80 4.80 -0.46
N ALA A 111 16.19 3.60 -0.91
CA ALA A 111 17.59 3.22 -1.02
C ALA A 111 18.27 3.83 -2.26
N ASN A 112 19.61 3.97 -2.23
CA ASN A 112 20.44 4.52 -3.30
C ASN A 112 20.79 3.47 -4.38
N GLY A 113 19.79 2.65 -4.76
CA GLY A 113 19.89 1.68 -5.87
C GLY A 113 20.41 0.28 -5.52
N THR A 114 21.35 0.13 -4.57
CA THR A 114 21.96 -1.19 -4.27
C THR A 114 21.86 -1.63 -2.81
N GLY A 115 21.32 -0.79 -1.93
CA GLY A 115 21.22 -1.06 -0.48
C GLY A 115 19.83 -1.39 0.01
N LEU A 116 19.73 -1.87 1.25
CA LEU A 116 18.49 -1.95 2.00
C LEU A 116 18.34 -0.70 2.87
N SER A 117 17.13 -0.14 2.88
CA SER A 117 16.73 0.97 3.74
C SER A 117 15.86 0.49 4.90
N LEU A 118 15.13 -0.61 4.72
CA LEU A 118 14.33 -1.27 5.73
C LEU A 118 14.78 -2.72 5.90
N ILE A 119 15.15 -3.08 7.12
CA ILE A 119 15.61 -4.42 7.47
C ILE A 119 14.66 -5.01 8.50
N PRO A 120 13.94 -6.11 8.20
CA PRO A 120 13.08 -6.75 9.18
C PRO A 120 13.91 -7.37 10.30
N LYS A 121 13.40 -7.34 11.53
CA LYS A 121 14.05 -7.98 12.69
C LYS A 121 14.26 -9.48 12.48
N SER A 122 13.33 -10.14 11.79
CA SER A 122 13.49 -11.51 11.34
C SER A 122 13.87 -11.51 9.85
N PRO A 123 15.08 -11.99 9.48
CA PRO A 123 15.56 -11.97 8.09
C PRO A 123 14.67 -12.73 7.11
N ARG A 124 13.89 -13.71 7.58
CA ARG A 124 12.98 -14.51 6.75
C ARG A 124 11.90 -13.67 6.07
N TYR A 125 11.59 -12.48 6.59
CA TYR A 125 10.57 -11.60 6.02
C TYR A 125 11.12 -10.55 5.06
N LEU A 126 12.41 -10.59 4.72
CA LEU A 126 13.02 -9.57 3.86
C LEU A 126 12.32 -9.46 2.50
N GLN A 127 12.00 -10.60 1.88
CA GLN A 127 11.28 -10.67 0.62
C GLN A 127 9.75 -10.53 0.77
N THR A 128 9.24 -10.54 2.00
CA THR A 128 7.82 -10.33 2.29
C THR A 128 7.45 -8.84 2.31
N LEU A 129 8.43 -7.98 2.62
CA LEU A 129 8.27 -6.53 2.61
C LEU A 129 7.87 -6.01 1.24
N GLY A 130 6.96 -5.05 1.20
CA GLY A 130 6.52 -4.42 -0.06
C GLY A 130 5.56 -5.27 -0.87
N SER A 131 4.94 -6.28 -0.25
CA SER A 131 3.87 -7.07 -0.85
C SER A 131 2.84 -6.19 -1.57
N GLN A 132 2.42 -6.66 -2.73
CA GLN A 132 1.41 -6.02 -3.57
C GLN A 132 0.00 -6.57 -3.32
N LEU A 133 -0.12 -7.57 -2.45
CA LEU A 133 -1.38 -8.25 -2.14
C LEU A 133 -2.02 -7.64 -0.90
N ILE A 134 -3.33 -7.39 -0.99
CA ILE A 134 -4.14 -7.00 0.17
C ILE A 134 -4.29 -8.23 1.05
N SER A 135 -3.82 -8.14 2.28
CA SER A 135 -3.91 -9.26 3.21
C SER A 135 -5.28 -9.31 3.88
N PHE A 136 -5.56 -10.47 4.48
CA PHE A 136 -6.68 -10.61 5.40
C PHE A 136 -6.60 -9.62 6.59
N LEU A 137 -5.39 -9.29 7.04
CA LEU A 137 -5.18 -8.34 8.14
C LEU A 137 -5.40 -6.90 7.70
N ASP A 138 -5.12 -6.54 6.45
CA ASP A 138 -5.46 -5.22 5.88
C ASP A 138 -6.98 -5.01 5.87
N ILE A 139 -7.73 -6.02 5.43
CA ILE A 139 -9.20 -5.99 5.42
C ILE A 139 -9.75 -5.94 6.86
N SER A 140 -9.19 -6.77 7.74
CA SER A 140 -9.60 -6.81 9.15
C SER A 140 -9.35 -5.46 9.83
N LEU A 141 -8.18 -4.85 9.59
CA LEU A 141 -7.80 -3.54 10.12
C LEU A 141 -8.83 -2.48 9.73
N LEU A 142 -9.22 -2.43 8.45
CA LEU A 142 -10.22 -1.49 7.96
C LEU A 142 -11.58 -1.73 8.63
N ASN A 143 -12.03 -2.99 8.70
CA ASN A 143 -13.30 -3.34 9.32
C ASN A 143 -13.34 -3.01 10.82
N PHE A 144 -12.23 -3.15 11.54
CA PHE A 144 -12.13 -2.71 12.94
C PHE A 144 -12.18 -1.20 13.06
N HIS A 145 -11.39 -0.48 12.26
CA HIS A 145 -11.28 0.97 12.34
C HIS A 145 -12.61 1.66 12.06
N TYR A 146 -13.33 1.21 11.02
CA TYR A 146 -14.65 1.73 10.64
C TYR A 146 -15.84 0.99 11.28
N LYS A 147 -15.57 0.13 12.27
CA LYS A 147 -16.61 -0.59 13.05
C LYS A 147 -17.54 -1.47 12.21
N CYS A 148 -17.11 -1.90 11.01
CA CYS A 148 -17.88 -2.79 10.13
C CYS A 148 -18.14 -4.17 10.76
N ASN A 149 -17.31 -4.61 11.71
CA ASN A 149 -17.48 -5.88 12.41
C ASN A 149 -18.83 -6.02 13.16
N GLY A 150 -19.47 -4.89 13.50
CA GLY A 150 -20.78 -4.89 14.16
C GLY A 150 -21.97 -5.19 13.23
N VAL A 151 -21.81 -5.04 11.91
CA VAL A 151 -22.91 -5.11 10.94
C VAL A 151 -23.64 -6.46 10.98
N CYS A 152 -22.89 -7.55 11.11
CA CYS A 152 -23.44 -8.91 11.14
C CYS A 152 -23.42 -9.52 12.55
N ALA A 153 -23.41 -8.71 13.61
CA ALA A 153 -23.27 -9.21 14.98
C ALA A 153 -24.49 -10.00 15.46
N ALA A 154 -25.70 -9.56 15.12
CA ALA A 154 -26.94 -10.18 15.58
C ALA A 154 -27.30 -11.46 14.80
N LYS A 155 -27.06 -11.48 13.49
CA LYS A 155 -27.33 -12.62 12.60
C LYS A 155 -26.25 -12.67 11.53
N GLY A 156 -25.31 -13.62 11.69
CA GLY A 156 -24.25 -13.80 10.72
C GLY A 156 -23.57 -15.16 10.84
N ALA A 157 -22.86 -15.53 9.78
CA ALA A 157 -22.14 -16.79 9.65
C ALA A 157 -21.23 -17.06 10.87
N THR A 158 -21.13 -18.34 11.21
CA THR A 158 -20.16 -18.84 12.20
C THR A 158 -18.87 -19.18 11.46
N CYS A 159 -17.97 -18.21 11.41
CA CYS A 159 -16.67 -18.36 10.78
C CYS A 159 -15.74 -19.23 11.63
N VAL A 160 -15.03 -20.16 10.99
CA VAL A 160 -13.99 -20.99 11.64
C VAL A 160 -12.60 -20.57 11.16
N ASN A 161 -11.55 -21.18 11.71
CA ASN A 161 -10.15 -20.99 11.30
C ASN A 161 -9.68 -19.53 11.28
N GLY A 162 -10.20 -18.71 12.20
CA GLY A 162 -9.85 -17.29 12.31
C GLY A 162 -10.57 -16.37 11.32
N GLY A 163 -11.48 -16.87 10.49
CA GLY A 163 -12.31 -16.06 9.59
C GLY A 163 -13.12 -14.98 10.32
N LYS A 164 -13.41 -13.89 9.61
CA LYS A 164 -14.27 -12.79 10.10
C LYS A 164 -15.54 -12.72 9.28
N ARG A 165 -16.65 -12.34 9.91
CA ARG A 165 -17.92 -12.16 9.21
C ARG A 165 -17.75 -11.11 8.12
N ASN A 166 -18.29 -11.39 6.94
CA ASN A 166 -18.27 -10.46 5.84
C ASN A 166 -19.35 -9.39 6.05
N PRO A 167 -19.01 -8.11 6.28
CA PRO A 167 -20.00 -7.06 6.53
C PRO A 167 -20.88 -6.75 5.31
N LYS A 168 -20.47 -7.16 4.10
CA LYS A 168 -21.27 -7.01 2.88
C LYS A 168 -22.24 -8.18 2.65
N ASN A 169 -21.96 -9.34 3.24
CA ASN A 169 -22.80 -10.52 3.12
C ASN A 169 -22.70 -11.37 4.40
N CYS A 170 -23.65 -11.17 5.31
CA CYS A 170 -23.66 -11.82 6.62
C CYS A 170 -23.77 -13.35 6.57
N ALA A 171 -24.10 -13.96 5.43
CA ALA A 171 -24.10 -15.42 5.27
C ALA A 171 -22.70 -16.00 4.98
N THR A 172 -21.68 -15.15 4.83
CA THR A 172 -20.33 -15.57 4.44
C THR A 172 -19.25 -14.98 5.35
N CYS A 173 -18.07 -15.57 5.28
CA CYS A 173 -16.87 -15.16 5.98
C CYS A 173 -15.79 -14.68 5.01
N ILE A 174 -14.98 -13.72 5.47
CA ILE A 174 -13.70 -13.37 4.87
C ILE A 174 -12.67 -14.28 5.52
N CYS A 175 -11.92 -15.01 4.71
CA CYS A 175 -11.03 -16.07 5.19
C CYS A 175 -9.56 -15.62 5.23
N PRO A 176 -8.78 -16.03 6.24
CA PRO A 176 -7.34 -15.89 6.21
C PRO A 176 -6.73 -16.75 5.09
N THR A 177 -5.53 -16.38 4.66
CA THR A 177 -4.78 -17.13 3.64
C THR A 177 -4.68 -18.62 4.01
N GLY A 178 -4.94 -19.50 3.04
CA GLY A 178 -4.94 -20.96 3.22
C GLY A 178 -6.29 -21.56 3.63
N TYR A 179 -7.32 -20.72 3.85
CA TYR A 179 -8.69 -21.17 4.13
C TYR A 179 -9.69 -20.58 3.14
N GLY A 180 -10.74 -21.35 2.85
CA GLY A 180 -11.78 -20.98 1.90
C GLY A 180 -13.16 -21.55 2.25
N GLY A 181 -14.11 -21.34 1.34
CA GLY A 181 -15.53 -21.66 1.55
C GLY A 181 -16.29 -20.60 2.35
N ALA A 182 -17.61 -20.67 2.35
CA ALA A 182 -18.47 -19.65 2.96
C ALA A 182 -18.21 -19.43 4.45
N LEU A 183 -17.73 -20.45 5.16
CA LEU A 183 -17.45 -20.41 6.60
C LEU A 183 -15.95 -20.51 6.95
N CYS A 184 -15.07 -20.50 5.94
CA CYS A 184 -13.62 -20.73 6.09
C CYS A 184 -13.24 -22.13 6.60
N ASN A 185 -14.10 -23.13 6.37
CA ASN A 185 -13.92 -24.51 6.81
C ASN A 185 -13.21 -25.40 5.78
N LEU A 186 -12.91 -24.89 4.59
CA LEU A 186 -12.16 -25.60 3.56
C LEU A 186 -10.70 -25.15 3.61
N ARG A 187 -9.77 -26.06 3.30
CA ARG A 187 -8.38 -25.70 3.01
C ARG A 187 -8.32 -25.17 1.59
N ASP A 188 -7.88 -23.93 1.42
CA ASP A 188 -7.69 -23.36 0.10
C ASP A 188 -6.29 -23.70 -0.39
N MET A 189 -6.20 -24.65 -1.31
CA MET A 189 -4.93 -25.12 -1.87
C MET A 189 -4.31 -24.10 -2.84
N LEU A 190 -5.01 -23.03 -3.24
CA LEU A 190 -4.47 -22.03 -4.17
C LEU A 190 -3.30 -21.20 -3.60
N SER A 191 -2.95 -21.38 -2.31
CA SER A 191 -1.70 -20.84 -1.72
C SER A 191 -0.51 -21.81 -1.74
N GLY A 192 -0.65 -23.01 -2.33
CA GLY A 192 0.41 -23.99 -2.49
C GLY A 192 0.44 -24.50 -3.94
N ILE A 193 1.62 -24.50 -4.53
CA ILE A 193 1.94 -25.13 -5.82
C ILE A 193 1.27 -26.53 -5.90
N PRO A 194 0.70 -26.94 -7.05
CA PRO A 194 0.02 -28.23 -7.17
C PRO A 194 0.95 -29.37 -6.74
N GLU A 195 0.40 -30.31 -5.97
CA GLU A 195 1.01 -31.64 -5.82
C GLU A 195 1.15 -32.22 -7.23
N GLU A 196 2.40 -32.37 -7.68
CA GLU A 196 2.72 -33.33 -8.71
C GLU A 196 2.27 -34.69 -8.15
N ASP A 197 1.19 -35.24 -8.71
CA ASP A 197 0.78 -36.63 -8.49
C ASP A 197 1.97 -37.53 -8.85
N THR A 198 2.79 -37.84 -7.85
CA THR A 198 3.75 -38.93 -7.89
C THR A 198 3.00 -40.22 -8.16
N HIS A 199 3.24 -40.77 -9.35
CA HIS A 199 3.23 -42.18 -9.70
C HIS A 199 2.64 -43.16 -8.67
N GLN A 200 1.51 -43.78 -9.04
CA GLN A 200 1.30 -45.21 -8.87
C GLN A 200 0.67 -45.80 -10.13
#